data_AF-A0A1C6U6T3-F1
#
_entry.id   AF-A0A1C6U6T3-F1
#
_cell.length_a   1.000
_cell.length_b   1.000
_cell.length_c   1.000
_cell.angle_alpha   90.00
_cell.angle_beta   90.00
_cell.angle_gamma   90.00
#
_symmetry.space_group_name_H-M   'P 1'
#
loop_
_entity.id
_entity.type
_entity.pdbx_description
1 polymer ?
#
loop_
_entity_poly.entity_id
_entity_poly.type
_entity_poly.pdbx_seq_one_letter_code
_entity_poly.pdbx_strand_id
1 'polypeptide(L)'
;MARTRRRTIRVDGVDYRWTVRHADPAHVVVRVWHAATRVAGLEILVAFDDPWLNFGPIITAPSDRVAEVFALEPVTPRLVAALIQAAVAGGWPAHGDGGPRRLVLDRSRELLAPAPGTSTGGGAETRVRVAPTGP
;
A
#
# COMPACT_ATOMS: atom_id res chain seq x y z
N MET A 1 -5.41 15.03 16.49
CA MET A 1 -5.00 13.99 15.53
C MET A 1 -5.74 12.70 15.81
N ALA A 2 -6.45 12.13 14.83
CA ALA A 2 -7.10 10.83 15.00
C ALA A 2 -6.05 9.73 15.20
N ARG A 3 -6.19 8.91 16.24
CA ARG A 3 -5.26 7.81 16.54
C ARG A 3 -5.28 6.82 15.37
N THR A 4 -4.12 6.53 14.77
CA THR A 4 -4.05 5.51 13.71
C THR A 4 -4.55 4.16 14.24
N ARG A 5 -5.72 3.72 13.79
CA ARG A 5 -6.32 2.46 14.24
C ARG A 5 -5.56 1.28 13.65
N ARG A 6 -4.93 0.47 14.50
CA ARG A 6 -4.35 -0.82 14.11
C ARG A 6 -5.47 -1.82 13.89
N ARG A 7 -5.53 -2.39 12.70
CA ARG A 7 -6.55 -3.35 12.24
C ARG A 7 -5.94 -4.73 12.08
N THR A 8 -6.76 -5.76 12.09
CA THR A 8 -6.37 -7.14 11.82
C THR A 8 -6.96 -7.60 10.48
N ILE A 9 -6.29 -8.53 9.81
CA ILE A 9 -6.78 -9.21 8.61
C ILE A 9 -6.14 -10.60 8.52
N ARG A 10 -6.90 -11.60 8.06
CA ARG A 10 -6.36 -12.94 7.76
C ARG A 10 -6.23 -13.08 6.25
N VAL A 11 -5.04 -13.46 5.78
CA VAL A 11 -4.70 -13.64 4.36
C VAL A 11 -4.00 -14.98 4.23
N ASP A 12 -4.50 -15.86 3.36
CA ASP A 12 -3.97 -17.21 3.12
C ASP A 12 -3.71 -18.00 4.42
N GLY A 13 -4.64 -17.90 5.38
CA GLY A 13 -4.57 -18.57 6.68
C GLY A 13 -3.70 -17.86 7.74
N VAL A 14 -2.90 -16.88 7.34
CA VAL A 14 -1.97 -16.14 8.20
C VAL A 14 -2.60 -14.85 8.72
N ASP A 15 -2.43 -14.58 10.02
CA ASP A 15 -2.91 -13.34 10.63
C ASP A 15 -1.90 -12.21 10.47
N TYR A 16 -2.40 -11.06 10.02
CA TYR A 16 -1.65 -9.82 9.91
C TYR A 16 -2.32 -8.69 10.69
N ARG A 17 -1.51 -7.74 11.11
CA ARG A 17 -1.95 -6.44 11.59
C ARG A 17 -1.54 -5.39 10.58
N TRP A 18 -2.34 -4.34 10.42
CA TRP A 18 -2.03 -3.26 9.48
C TRP A 18 -2.55 -1.89 9.92
N THR A 19 -1.98 -0.84 9.34
CA THR A 19 -2.39 0.56 9.50
C THR A 19 -2.17 1.33 8.20
N VAL A 20 -2.94 2.40 8.00
CA VAL A 20 -2.72 3.40 6.96
C VAL A 20 -2.31 4.71 7.63
N ARG A 21 -1.30 5.39 7.07
CA ARG A 21 -0.86 6.72 7.51
C ARG A 21 -0.63 7.61 6.30
N HIS A 22 -0.86 8.92 6.42
CA HIS A 22 -0.43 9.87 5.41
C HIS A 22 1.10 9.91 5.33
N ALA A 23 1.63 9.91 4.11
CA ALA A 23 3.04 10.14 3.82
C ALA A 23 3.23 11.62 3.42
N ASP A 24 2.42 12.05 2.46
CA ASP A 24 2.38 13.39 1.87
C ASP A 24 0.99 13.63 1.25
N PRO A 25 0.70 14.80 0.63
CA PRO A 25 -0.61 15.10 0.07
C PRO A 25 -1.10 14.17 -1.07
N ALA A 26 -0.20 13.41 -1.70
CA ALA A 26 -0.51 12.52 -2.83
C ALA A 26 -0.32 11.03 -2.48
N HIS A 27 0.13 10.71 -1.26
CA HIS A 27 0.44 9.34 -0.88
C HIS A 27 0.07 9.00 0.56
N VAL A 28 -0.29 7.73 0.74
CA VAL A 28 -0.39 7.07 2.04
C VAL A 28 0.58 5.89 2.12
N VAL A 29 1.00 5.55 3.34
CA VAL A 29 1.78 4.34 3.63
C VAL A 29 0.90 3.31 4.32
N VAL A 30 0.83 2.11 3.73
CA VAL A 30 0.28 0.92 4.36
C VAL A 30 1.40 0.19 5.07
N ARG A 31 1.31 0.06 6.40
CA ARG A 31 2.25 -0.73 7.20
C ARG A 31 1.63 -2.05 7.56
N VAL A 32 2.37 -3.15 7.36
CA VAL A 32 1.91 -4.51 7.67
C VAL A 32 2.88 -5.19 8.62
N TRP A 33 2.30 -5.88 9.60
CA TRP A 33 2.99 -6.74 10.54
C TRP A 33 2.42 -8.15 10.43
N HIS A 34 3.28 -9.14 10.37
CA HIS A 34 2.88 -10.49 10.74
C HIS A 34 2.38 -10.49 12.21
N ALA A 35 1.33 -11.26 12.53
CA ALA A 35 0.76 -11.24 13.88
C ALA A 35 1.77 -11.63 14.96
N ALA A 36 2.65 -12.59 14.65
CA ALA A 36 3.71 -13.06 15.56
C ALA A 36 4.86 -12.05 15.76
N THR A 37 5.00 -11.02 14.91
CA THR A 37 6.12 -10.07 15.00
C THR A 37 5.68 -8.70 15.53
N ARG A 38 6.57 -8.05 16.28
CA ARG A 38 6.33 -6.68 16.79
C ARG A 38 6.73 -5.60 15.80
N VAL A 39 7.74 -5.85 14.97
CA VAL A 39 8.27 -4.91 13.98
C VAL A 39 7.51 -5.07 12.66
N ALA A 40 7.30 -3.95 11.96
CA ALA A 40 6.63 -3.96 10.66
C ALA A 40 7.54 -4.68 9.65
N GLY A 41 6.96 -5.62 8.89
CA GLY A 41 7.70 -6.32 7.84
C GLY A 41 7.55 -5.67 6.47
N LEU A 42 6.44 -4.94 6.25
CA LEU A 42 6.20 -4.19 5.01
C LEU A 42 5.80 -2.74 5.29
N GLU A 43 6.31 -1.85 4.46
CA GLU A 43 5.87 -0.47 4.29
C GLU A 43 5.61 -0.23 2.80
N ILE A 44 4.36 -0.03 2.43
CA ILE A 44 3.94 0.07 1.03
C ILE A 44 3.41 1.49 0.79
N LEU A 45 4.08 2.24 -0.08
CA LEU A 45 3.61 3.55 -0.53
C LEU A 45 2.52 3.35 -1.58
N VAL A 46 1.38 4.01 -1.39
CA VAL A 46 0.21 3.92 -2.27
C VAL A 46 -0.22 5.33 -2.65
N ALA A 47 -0.42 5.56 -3.95
CA ALA A 47 -1.00 6.80 -4.44
C ALA A 47 -2.40 7.01 -3.86
N PHE A 48 -2.58 8.16 -3.21
CA PHE A 48 -3.84 8.62 -2.64
C PHE A 48 -3.80 10.14 -2.50
N ASP A 49 -4.51 10.85 -3.37
CA ASP A 49 -4.64 12.29 -3.33
C ASP A 49 -5.62 12.67 -2.20
N ASP A 50 -5.12 13.40 -1.19
CA ASP A 50 -5.95 13.82 -0.07
C ASP A 50 -7.08 14.74 -0.59
N PRO A 51 -8.36 14.33 -0.46
CA PRO A 51 -9.47 15.06 -1.05
C PRO A 51 -9.69 16.44 -0.41
N TRP A 52 -9.18 16.68 0.80
CA TRP A 52 -9.31 17.97 1.48
C TRP A 52 -8.24 18.97 1.03
N LEU A 53 -7.01 18.50 0.84
CA LEU A 53 -5.94 19.34 0.31
C LEU A 53 -6.13 19.64 -1.18
N ASN A 54 -6.77 18.72 -1.91
CA ASN A 54 -7.04 18.85 -3.34
C ASN A 54 -8.49 19.29 -3.64
N PHE A 55 -9.25 19.76 -2.63
CA PHE A 55 -10.68 20.06 -2.79
C PHE A 55 -10.97 21.02 -3.94
N GLY A 56 -10.28 22.16 -4.00
CA GLY A 56 -10.45 23.15 -5.07
C GLY A 56 -10.23 22.56 -6.47
N PRO A 57 -9.04 21.97 -6.74
CA PRO A 57 -8.78 21.28 -7.99
C PRO A 57 -9.80 20.18 -8.33
N ILE A 58 -10.22 19.36 -7.36
CA ILE A 58 -11.20 18.28 -7.55
C ILE A 58 -12.56 18.82 -8.00
N ILE A 59 -13.09 19.88 -7.36
CA ILE A 59 -14.41 20.41 -7.71
C ILE A 59 -14.41 21.21 -9.03
N THR A 60 -13.24 21.64 -9.50
CA THR A 60 -13.10 22.35 -10.78
C THR A 60 -12.79 21.41 -11.96
N ALA A 61 -12.35 20.19 -11.69
CA ALA A 61 -12.12 19.20 -12.74
C ALA A 61 -13.48 18.70 -13.32
N PRO A 62 -13.55 18.40 -14.63
CA PRO A 62 -14.70 17.70 -15.19
C PRO A 62 -14.96 16.42 -14.39
N SER A 63 -16.18 16.26 -13.87
CA SER A 63 -16.53 15.19 -12.92
C SER A 63 -16.26 13.79 -13.46
N ASP A 64 -16.31 13.62 -14.78
CA ASP A 64 -16.04 12.38 -15.51
C ASP A 64 -14.54 12.04 -15.63
N ARG A 65 -13.64 13.01 -15.37
CA ARG A 65 -12.18 12.85 -15.48
C ARG A 65 -11.43 12.98 -14.17
N VAL A 66 -12.12 13.15 -13.06
CA VAL A 66 -11.50 13.29 -11.73
C VAL A 66 -10.58 12.10 -11.42
N ALA A 67 -10.97 10.87 -11.79
CA ALA A 67 -10.17 9.67 -11.57
C ALA A 67 -8.92 9.57 -12.48
N GLU A 68 -8.88 10.31 -13.60
CA GLU A 68 -7.70 10.39 -14.47
C GLU A 68 -6.61 11.29 -13.86
N VAL A 69 -7.04 12.30 -13.10
CA VAL A 69 -6.16 13.34 -12.54
C VAL A 69 -5.84 13.10 -11.06
N PHE A 70 -6.72 12.43 -10.32
CA PHE A 70 -6.59 12.20 -8.89
C PHE A 70 -6.75 10.72 -8.52
N ALA A 71 -5.85 10.21 -7.71
CA ALA A 71 -5.93 8.90 -7.07
C ALA A 71 -6.80 8.98 -5.80
N LEU A 72 -8.13 9.01 -5.94
CA LEU A 72 -9.04 9.16 -4.80
C LEU A 72 -9.54 7.83 -4.19
N GLU A 73 -9.23 6.70 -4.81
CA GLU A 73 -9.72 5.40 -4.35
C GLU A 73 -9.16 5.10 -2.94
N PRO A 74 -9.98 4.74 -1.94
CA PRO A 74 -9.50 4.50 -0.59
C PRO A 74 -8.63 3.24 -0.50
N VAL A 75 -7.78 3.16 0.54
CA VAL A 75 -7.12 1.90 0.92
C VAL A 75 -8.13 1.03 1.66
N THR A 76 -8.63 0.00 0.99
CA THR A 76 -9.61 -0.95 1.52
C THR A 76 -8.92 -2.17 2.16
N PRO A 77 -9.62 -2.92 3.05
CA PRO A 77 -9.10 -4.21 3.54
C PRO A 77 -8.78 -5.19 2.40
N ARG A 78 -9.55 -5.14 1.31
CA ARG A 78 -9.33 -5.98 0.13
C ARG A 78 -8.03 -5.63 -0.59
N LEU A 79 -7.76 -4.34 -0.81
CA LEU A 79 -6.47 -3.90 -1.36
C LEU A 79 -5.31 -4.36 -0.46
N VAL A 80 -5.47 -4.26 0.87
CA VAL A 80 -4.44 -4.71 1.81
C VAL A 80 -4.18 -6.21 1.70
N ALA A 81 -5.22 -7.03 1.55
CA ALA A 81 -5.04 -8.47 1.31
C ALA A 81 -4.28 -8.73 0.00
N ALA A 82 -4.67 -8.06 -1.09
CA ALA A 82 -4.02 -8.21 -2.39
C ALA A 82 -2.55 -7.77 -2.36
N LEU A 83 -2.23 -6.69 -1.63
CA LEU A 83 -0.86 -6.23 -1.41
C LEU A 83 -0.02 -7.26 -0.64
N ILE A 84 -0.59 -7.88 0.39
CA ILE A 84 0.10 -8.93 1.16
C ILE A 84 0.38 -10.14 0.27
N GLN A 85 -0.62 -10.59 -0.51
CA GLN A 85 -0.48 -11.72 -1.43
C GLN A 85 0.58 -11.45 -2.50
N ALA A 86 0.53 -10.27 -3.15
CA ALA A 86 1.52 -9.87 -4.15
C ALA A 86 2.93 -9.75 -3.53
N ALA A 87 3.05 -9.21 -2.31
CA ALA A 87 4.34 -9.11 -1.64
C ALA A 87 4.93 -10.50 -1.33
N VAL A 88 4.12 -11.43 -0.82
CA VAL A 88 4.55 -12.82 -0.56
C VAL A 88 4.95 -13.52 -1.87
N ALA A 89 4.14 -13.39 -2.93
CA ALA A 89 4.46 -13.94 -4.25
C ALA A 89 5.75 -13.36 -4.84
N GLY A 90 6.06 -12.10 -4.53
CA GLY A 90 7.31 -11.42 -4.90
C GLY A 90 8.53 -11.77 -4.06
N GLY A 91 8.41 -12.66 -3.07
CA GLY A 91 9.51 -12.96 -2.14
C GLY A 91 9.78 -11.85 -1.12
N TRP A 92 8.82 -10.96 -0.89
CA TRP A 92 8.88 -9.90 0.14
C TRP A 92 7.90 -10.21 1.28
N PRO A 93 8.21 -11.17 2.17
CA PRO A 93 7.30 -11.51 3.26
C PRO A 93 7.17 -10.36 4.27
N ALA A 94 6.04 -10.29 4.99
CA ALA A 94 5.84 -9.31 6.07
C ALA A 94 6.48 -9.69 7.41
N HIS A 95 7.54 -10.51 7.37
CA HIS A 95 8.38 -10.87 8.51
C HIS A 95 9.87 -10.86 8.08
N GLY A 96 10.78 -10.59 9.04
CA GLY A 96 12.22 -10.58 8.81
C GLY A 96 12.97 -9.62 9.74
N ASP A 97 14.28 -9.80 9.85
CA ASP A 97 15.11 -9.19 10.90
C ASP A 97 15.79 -7.88 10.47
N GLY A 98 15.67 -7.49 9.19
CA GLY A 98 16.32 -6.31 8.59
C GLY A 98 15.51 -5.02 8.57
N GLY A 99 14.38 -4.97 9.29
CA GLY A 99 13.42 -3.84 9.22
C GLY A 99 12.38 -3.98 8.10
N PRO A 100 11.46 -3.00 7.96
CA PRO A 100 10.39 -3.09 6.99
C PRO A 100 10.92 -3.02 5.56
N ARG A 101 10.51 -3.97 4.72
CA ARG A 101 10.72 -3.88 3.27
C ARG A 101 9.83 -2.77 2.73
N ARG A 102 10.43 -1.84 1.98
CA ARG A 102 9.72 -0.72 1.40
C ARG A 102 9.35 -1.03 -0.03
N LEU A 103 8.06 -0.99 -0.32
CA LEU A 103 7.50 -1.24 -1.64
C LEU A 103 6.70 -0.03 -2.08
N VAL A 104 6.47 0.09 -3.38
CA VAL A 104 5.61 1.09 -4.01
C VAL A 104 4.58 0.36 -4.85
N LEU A 105 3.31 0.67 -4.61
CA LEU A 105 2.23 0.34 -5.51
C LEU A 105 2.14 1.47 -6.54
N ASP A 106 2.17 1.12 -7.82
CA ASP A 106 2.00 2.11 -8.88
C ASP A 106 0.63 2.79 -8.83
N ARG A 107 0.50 3.89 -9.58
CA ARG A 107 -0.70 4.71 -9.56
C ARG A 107 -1.95 3.97 -10.07
N SER A 108 -1.78 3.00 -10.98
CA SER A 108 -2.87 2.14 -11.46
C SER A 108 -3.29 1.07 -10.45
N ARG A 109 -2.52 0.85 -9.38
CA ARG A 109 -2.73 -0.21 -8.38
C ARG A 109 -2.59 -1.62 -8.91
N GLU A 110 -1.81 -1.79 -9.97
CA GLU A 110 -1.63 -3.05 -10.65
C GLU A 110 -0.25 -3.66 -10.41
N LEU A 111 0.78 -2.84 -10.15
CA LEU A 111 2.15 -3.31 -10.01
C LEU A 111 2.75 -2.89 -8.68
N LEU A 112 3.25 -3.87 -7.96
CA LEU A 112 4.01 -3.72 -6.72
C LEU A 112 5.51 -3.91 -7.01
N ALA A 113 6.33 -2.98 -6.57
CA ALA A 113 7.78 -3.00 -6.78
C ALA A 113 8.55 -2.55 -5.54
N PRO A 114 9.85 -2.89 -5.40
CA PRO A 114 10.71 -2.28 -4.40
C PRO A 114 10.76 -0.75 -4.53
N ALA A 115 10.83 -0.05 -3.41
CA ALA A 115 10.99 1.39 -3.42
C ALA A 115 12.37 1.79 -4.01
N PRO A 116 12.47 2.92 -4.71
CA PRO A 116 13.75 3.41 -5.22
C PRO A 116 14.77 3.55 -4.09
N GLY A 117 16.00 3.09 -4.33
CA GLY A 117 17.09 3.21 -3.36
C GLY A 117 17.06 2.21 -2.19
N THR A 118 16.15 1.23 -2.17
CA THR A 118 16.22 0.12 -1.22
C THR A 118 16.89 -1.11 -1.83
N SER A 119 18.01 -1.55 -1.25
CA SER A 119 18.62 -2.84 -1.56
C SER A 119 17.84 -3.94 -0.84
N THR A 120 16.83 -4.51 -1.51
CA THR A 120 16.28 -5.80 -1.08
C THR A 120 17.37 -6.84 -1.31
N GLY A 121 17.98 -7.33 -0.23
CA GLY A 121 18.98 -8.39 -0.28
C GLY A 121 18.42 -9.61 -1.02
N GLY A 122 18.95 -9.85 -2.22
CA GLY A 122 18.63 -10.99 -3.08
C GLY A 122 17.33 -10.84 -3.87
N GLY A 123 17.46 -10.55 -5.17
CA GLY A 123 16.43 -10.83 -6.17
C GLY A 123 15.76 -9.60 -6.80
N ALA A 124 16.43 -9.07 -7.84
CA ALA A 124 15.90 -8.35 -9.02
C ALA A 124 14.88 -7.21 -8.85
N GLU A 125 14.88 -6.30 -9.84
CA GLU A 125 13.88 -5.27 -10.14
C GLU A 125 12.49 -5.87 -10.47
N THR A 126 12.07 -6.90 -9.75
CA THR A 126 10.85 -7.66 -10.00
C THR A 126 9.66 -6.78 -9.66
N ARG A 127 8.78 -6.59 -10.64
CA ARG A 127 7.45 -6.03 -10.43
C ARG A 127 6.47 -7.18 -10.35
N VAL A 128 5.63 -7.19 -9.31
CA VAL A 128 4.62 -8.23 -9.11
C VAL A 128 3.26 -7.65 -9.34
N ARG A 129 2.41 -8.38 -10.07
CA ARG A 129 1.02 -7.96 -10.27
C ARG A 129 0.23 -8.05 -8.97
N VAL A 130 -0.50 -7.00 -8.66
CA VAL A 130 -1.55 -7.01 -7.65
C VAL A 130 -2.83 -7.43 -8.35
N ALA A 131 -3.50 -8.47 -7.84
CA ALA A 131 -4.75 -8.94 -8.42
C ALA A 131 -5.76 -7.78 -8.51
N PRO A 132 -6.53 -7.68 -9.61
CA PRO A 132 -7.41 -6.55 -9.84
C PRO A 132 -8.39 -6.39 -8.69
N THR A 133 -8.53 -5.16 -8.21
CA THR A 133 -9.61 -4.74 -7.33
C THR A 133 -10.92 -4.66 -8.14
N GLY A 134 -11.45 -5.78 -8.63
CA GLY A 134 -12.77 -5.81 -9.30
C GLY A 134 -13.92 -5.37 -8.37
N PRO A 135 -15.04 -4.81 -8.86
CA PRO A 135 -16.13 -4.32 -7.99
C PRO A 135 -16.70 -5.39 -7.05
#